data_AF-A0A1F4URN5-F1
#
_entry.id   AF-A0A1F4URN5-F1
#
_cell.length_a   1.000
_cell.length_b   1.000
_cell.length_c   1.000
_cell.angle_alpha   90.00
_cell.angle_beta   90.00
_cell.angle_gamma   90.00
#
_symmetry.space_group_name_H-M   'P 1'
#
loop_
_entity.id
_entity.type
_entity.pdbx_description
1 polymer ?
#
loop_
_entity_poly.entity_id
_entity_poly.type
_entity_poly.pdbx_seq_one_letter_code
_entity_poly.pdbx_strand_id
1 'polypeptide(L)'
;MNLNTNINTNIDTQKLKNTLLNFLVPIIALVLMLVLVLTVLVPAISGIPRLQDQLGTKSRLETQLRDKLSALNKLVDFQTIVDADEEVVSRILASEAKVPELLTQVDLIARESGLNVDRLSYSLGEATEEEVALPYSVVNVSLGATGSYDQITGFLANLENAARLINVSTFRFATESGEESAGLFSITLVLQSPYLQVESNAVTDDPINVDVGDPDFEAFINKLNSLRFYDITADTQFVELEESTPEEIEESVEEEQPTDETPAQ
;
A
#
# COMPACT_ATOMS: atom_id res chain seq x y z
N MET A 1 35.94 15.10 113.36
CA MET A 1 35.92 15.62 111.98
C MET A 1 34.56 16.26 111.78
N ASN A 2 34.38 17.58 111.97
CA ASN A 2 34.64 18.63 110.97
C ASN A 2 34.20 18.21 109.56
N LEU A 3 33.09 18.75 109.03
CA LEU A 3 33.09 20.01 108.29
C LEU A 3 31.67 20.62 108.26
N ASN A 4 31.64 21.93 108.49
CA ASN A 4 30.53 22.84 108.35
C ASN A 4 30.55 23.40 106.92
N THR A 5 29.44 23.34 106.18
CA THR A 5 29.23 24.11 104.94
C THR A 5 27.77 24.56 104.85
N ASN A 6 27.47 25.66 105.54
CA ASN A 6 26.29 26.48 105.25
C ASN A 6 26.50 27.22 103.93
N ILE A 7 25.81 26.77 102.87
CA ILE A 7 25.74 27.51 101.60
C ILE A 7 24.52 28.42 101.69
N ASN A 8 24.75 29.68 102.07
CA ASN A 8 23.73 30.72 102.03
C ASN A 8 23.73 31.35 100.63
N THR A 9 22.82 30.93 99.76
CA THR A 9 22.60 31.55 98.45
C THR A 9 21.63 32.73 98.57
N ASN A 10 22.14 33.91 98.91
CA ASN A 10 21.40 35.15 98.70
C ASN A 10 21.52 35.52 97.21
N ILE A 11 20.54 35.08 96.42
CA ILE A 11 20.48 35.36 94.98
C ILE A 11 19.95 36.79 94.81
N ASP A 12 20.83 37.69 94.40
CA ASP A 12 20.52 39.08 94.05
C ASP A 12 19.64 39.11 92.78
N THR A 13 18.32 39.03 92.99
CA THR A 13 17.29 38.89 91.94
C THR A 13 17.22 40.08 90.98
N GLN A 14 17.77 41.25 91.35
CA GLN A 14 17.78 42.42 90.47
C GLN A 14 18.91 42.37 89.44
N LYS A 15 20.10 41.90 89.81
CA LYS A 15 21.21 41.72 88.87
C LYS A 15 20.96 40.57 87.90
N LEU A 16 20.34 39.48 88.36
CA LEU A 16 19.98 38.36 87.50
C LEU A 16 18.94 38.76 86.44
N LYS A 17 17.94 39.57 86.82
CA LYS A 17 16.93 40.07 85.87
C LYS A 17 17.54 40.91 84.75
N ASN A 18 18.50 41.79 85.06
CA ASN A 18 19.07 42.67 84.04
C ASN A 18 19.99 41.91 83.08
N THR A 19 20.77 40.94 83.57
CA THR A 19 21.62 40.09 82.72
C THR A 19 20.79 39.11 81.89
N LEU A 20 19.72 38.56 82.46
CA LEU A 20 18.80 37.68 81.74
C LEU A 20 18.01 38.47 80.69
N LEU A 21 17.54 39.69 80.98
CA LEU A 21 16.86 40.52 79.98
C LEU A 21 17.77 40.89 78.80
N ASN A 22 19.01 41.29 79.06
CA ASN A 22 19.94 41.74 78.02
C ASN A 22 20.49 40.57 77.16
N PHE A 23 20.47 39.33 77.68
CA PHE A 23 20.89 38.13 76.94
C PHE A 23 19.71 37.38 76.30
N LEU A 24 18.52 37.38 76.92
CA LEU A 24 17.33 36.68 76.44
C LEU A 24 16.67 37.40 75.25
N VAL A 25 16.63 38.74 75.25
CA VAL A 25 16.04 39.54 74.16
C VAL A 25 16.73 39.26 72.81
N PRO A 26 18.08 39.30 72.67
CA PRO A 26 18.73 38.99 71.40
C PRO A 26 18.57 37.51 70.99
N ILE A 27 18.48 36.58 71.96
CA ILE A 27 18.21 35.16 71.67
C ILE A 27 16.80 34.98 71.11
N ILE A 28 15.78 35.60 71.73
CA ILE A 28 14.41 35.54 71.24
C ILE A 28 14.29 36.18 69.87
N ALA A 29 14.96 37.31 69.63
CA ALA A 29 14.98 37.96 68.31
C ALA A 29 15.62 37.06 67.24
N LEU A 30 16.70 36.34 67.57
CA LEU A 30 17.36 35.40 66.67
C LEU A 30 16.48 34.18 66.37
N VAL A 31 15.82 33.63 67.38
CA VAL A 31 14.85 32.53 67.20
C VAL A 31 13.67 32.98 66.34
N LEU A 32 13.15 34.18 66.57
CA LEU A 32 12.02 34.72 65.81
C LEU A 32 12.41 34.98 64.34
N MET A 33 13.64 35.46 64.09
CA MET A 33 14.20 35.59 62.75
C MET A 33 14.34 34.22 62.06
N LEU A 34 14.84 33.21 62.77
CA LEU A 34 14.97 31.84 62.25
C LEU A 34 13.61 31.25 61.87
N VAL A 35 12.61 31.42 62.74
CA VAL A 35 11.23 30.97 62.49
C VAL A 35 10.64 31.66 61.25
N LEU A 36 10.87 32.97 61.08
CA LEU A 36 10.37 33.71 59.91
C LEU A 36 11.04 33.23 58.61
N VAL A 37 12.35 32.96 58.63
CA VAL A 37 13.07 32.40 57.47
C VAL A 37 12.54 31.01 57.11
N LEU A 38 12.31 30.14 58.10
CA LEU A 38 11.78 28.80 57.86
C LEU A 38 10.34 28.81 57.36
N THR A 39 9.50 29.72 57.88
CA THR A 39 8.07 29.77 57.52
C THR A 39 7.78 30.51 56.21
N VAL A 40 8.63 31.47 55.80
CA VAL A 40 8.38 32.29 54.60
C VAL A 40 9.30 31.92 53.44
N LEU A 41 10.60 31.73 53.69
CA LEU A 41 11.60 31.55 52.62
C LEU A 41 11.59 30.12 52.05
N VAL A 42 11.47 29.12 52.92
CA VAL A 42 11.43 27.70 52.51
C VAL A 42 10.24 27.40 51.58
N PRO A 43 8.97 27.72 51.93
CA PRO A 43 7.86 27.45 51.02
C PRO A 43 7.94 28.27 49.72
N ALA A 44 8.51 29.48 49.76
CA ALA A 44 8.70 30.30 48.57
C ALA A 44 9.70 29.66 47.57
N ILE A 45 10.78 29.03 48.08
CA ILE A 45 11.78 28.35 47.24
C ILE A 45 11.25 27.01 46.74
N SER A 46 10.48 26.28 47.55
CA SER A 46 9.88 24.99 47.15
C SER A 46 8.81 25.12 46.04
N GLY A 47 8.29 26.32 45.77
CA GLY A 47 7.35 26.56 44.66
C GLY A 47 8.00 26.67 43.27
N ILE A 48 9.27 27.06 43.19
CA ILE A 48 10.01 27.29 41.94
C ILE A 48 10.20 26.01 41.09
N PRO A 49 10.62 24.86 41.64
CA PRO A 49 10.82 23.65 40.83
C PRO A 49 9.52 23.17 40.18
N ARG A 50 8.38 23.33 40.87
CA ARG A 50 7.07 22.94 40.35
C ARG A 50 6.64 23.77 39.13
N LEU A 51 7.00 25.05 39.08
CA LEU A 51 6.72 25.91 37.92
C LEU A 51 7.64 25.59 36.74
N GLN A 52 8.90 25.22 37.00
CA GLN A 52 9.83 24.77 35.95
C GLN A 52 9.42 23.43 35.35
N ASP A 53 8.99 22.48 36.16
CA ASP A 53 8.46 21.19 35.68
C ASP A 53 7.19 21.37 34.85
N GLN A 54 6.29 22.28 35.26
CA GLN A 54 5.11 22.62 34.48
C GLN A 54 5.45 23.29 33.13
N LEU A 55 6.47 24.15 33.08
CA LEU A 55 6.98 24.73 31.82
C LEU A 55 7.59 23.66 30.92
N GLY A 56 8.41 22.77 31.46
CA GLY A 56 9.00 21.66 30.71
C GLY A 56 7.96 20.69 30.15
N THR A 57 6.92 20.39 30.93
CA THR A 57 5.81 19.53 30.50
C THR A 57 4.97 20.20 29.42
N LYS A 58 4.66 21.50 29.56
CA LYS A 58 3.92 22.25 28.54
C LYS A 58 4.70 22.41 27.23
N SER A 59 6.00 22.68 27.32
CA SER A 59 6.86 22.79 26.14
C SER A 59 6.99 21.46 25.40
N ARG A 60 7.16 20.34 26.12
CA ARG A 60 7.15 19.00 25.51
C ARG A 60 5.82 18.68 24.83
N LEU A 61 4.70 19.03 25.46
CA LEU A 61 3.37 18.84 24.88
C LEU A 61 3.20 19.70 23.63
N GLU A 62 3.64 20.95 23.64
CA GLU A 62 3.62 21.83 22.46
C GLU A 62 4.46 21.25 21.30
N THR A 63 5.66 20.75 21.57
CA THR A 63 6.49 20.08 20.56
C THR A 63 5.77 18.85 20.01
N GLN A 64 5.23 17.98 20.87
CA GLN A 64 4.48 16.79 20.43
C GLN A 64 3.24 17.14 19.61
N LEU A 65 2.50 18.18 19.99
CA LEU A 65 1.34 18.63 19.24
C LEU A 65 1.75 19.22 17.89
N ARG A 66 2.84 19.98 17.84
CA ARG A 66 3.38 20.53 16.59
C ARG A 66 3.86 19.43 15.66
N ASP A 67 4.50 18.40 16.18
CA ASP A 67 4.97 17.25 15.41
C ASP A 67 3.78 16.43 14.89
N LYS A 68 2.75 16.22 15.70
CA LYS A 68 1.49 15.59 15.27
C LYS A 68 0.74 16.42 14.23
N LEU A 69 0.71 17.74 14.38
CA LEU A 69 0.06 18.63 13.42
C LEU A 69 0.83 18.68 12.09
N SER A 70 2.16 18.67 12.15
CA SER A 70 3.02 18.55 10.97
C SER A 70 2.81 17.21 10.25
N ALA A 71 2.77 16.10 10.98
CA ALA A 71 2.46 14.78 10.41
C ALA A 71 1.05 14.72 9.82
N LEU A 72 0.06 15.33 10.47
CA LEU A 72 -1.31 15.39 9.97
C LEU A 72 -1.43 16.25 8.71
N ASN A 73 -0.78 17.42 8.67
CA ASN A 73 -0.77 18.26 7.47
C ASN A 73 -0.08 17.55 6.31
N LYS A 74 1.03 16.85 6.56
CA LYS A 74 1.65 15.98 5.56
C LYS A 74 0.67 14.91 5.07
N LEU A 75 -0.10 14.28 5.96
CA LEU A 75 -1.09 13.27 5.59
C LEU A 75 -2.26 13.83 4.78
N VAL A 76 -2.71 15.05 5.07
CA VAL A 76 -3.75 15.75 4.29
C VAL A 76 -3.23 16.12 2.89
N ASP A 77 -1.98 16.57 2.80
CA ASP A 77 -1.31 16.81 1.52
C ASP A 77 -1.14 15.50 0.74
N PHE A 78 -0.81 14.39 1.43
CA PHE A 78 -0.77 13.05 0.85
C PHE A 78 -2.14 12.58 0.37
N GLN A 79 -3.21 12.83 1.12
CA GLN A 79 -4.56 12.39 0.73
C GLN A 79 -4.96 12.95 -0.64
N THR A 80 -4.65 14.22 -0.93
CA THR A 80 -5.05 14.82 -2.22
C THR A 80 -4.30 14.24 -3.41
N ILE A 81 -3.02 13.87 -3.22
CA ILE A 81 -2.19 13.23 -4.27
C ILE A 81 -2.57 11.75 -4.41
N VAL A 82 -2.75 11.07 -3.28
CA VAL A 82 -3.16 9.66 -3.23
C VAL A 82 -4.55 9.48 -3.82
N ASP A 83 -5.54 10.31 -3.52
CA ASP A 83 -6.89 10.17 -4.09
C ASP A 83 -6.88 10.31 -5.64
N ALA A 84 -6.01 11.16 -6.19
CA ALA A 84 -5.85 11.32 -7.63
C ALA A 84 -5.12 10.13 -8.28
N ASP A 85 -4.10 9.60 -7.61
CA ASP A 85 -3.30 8.48 -8.10
C ASP A 85 -3.93 7.11 -7.78
N GLU A 86 -4.84 7.03 -6.81
CA GLU A 86 -5.54 5.81 -6.38
C GLU A 86 -6.40 5.26 -7.52
N GLU A 87 -7.08 6.11 -8.28
CA GLU A 87 -7.87 5.68 -9.42
C GLU A 87 -6.98 5.04 -10.50
N VAL A 88 -5.80 5.62 -10.74
CA VAL A 88 -4.82 5.08 -11.70
C VAL A 88 -4.25 3.76 -11.20
N VAL A 89 -3.81 3.71 -9.94
CA VAL A 89 -3.20 2.52 -9.33
C VAL A 89 -4.20 1.38 -9.19
N SER A 90 -5.45 1.66 -8.80
CA SER A 90 -6.51 0.63 -8.68
C SER A 90 -6.94 0.05 -10.02
N ARG A 91 -6.83 0.81 -11.11
CA ARG A 91 -7.02 0.31 -12.49
C ARG A 91 -5.88 -0.60 -12.94
N ILE A 92 -4.65 -0.32 -12.52
CA ILE A 92 -3.45 -1.11 -12.85
C ILE A 92 -3.38 -2.40 -12.01
N LEU A 93 -3.63 -2.27 -10.70
CA LEU A 93 -3.67 -3.33 -9.71
C LEU A 93 -5.12 -3.73 -9.46
N ALA A 94 -5.65 -4.59 -10.32
CA ALA A 94 -7.02 -5.06 -10.19
C ALA A 94 -7.24 -5.75 -8.83
N SER A 95 -8.25 -5.28 -8.08
CA SER A 95 -8.65 -5.89 -6.80
C SER A 95 -9.45 -7.19 -7.00
N GLU A 96 -9.92 -7.43 -8.23
CA GLU A 96 -10.72 -8.59 -8.61
C GLU A 96 -10.19 -9.18 -9.92
N ALA A 97 -10.49 -10.46 -10.16
CA ALA A 97 -10.05 -11.17 -11.36
C ALA A 97 -10.55 -10.51 -12.67
N LYS A 98 -11.77 -9.95 -12.68
CA LYS A 98 -12.43 -9.30 -13.85
C LYS A 98 -12.12 -10.01 -15.17
N VAL A 99 -12.37 -11.32 -15.22
CA VAL A 99 -11.95 -12.19 -16.32
C VAL A 99 -12.52 -11.77 -17.68
N PRO A 100 -13.83 -11.48 -17.83
CA PRO A 100 -14.37 -11.06 -19.13
C PRO A 100 -13.71 -9.79 -19.68
N GLU A 101 -13.40 -8.84 -18.79
CA GLU A 101 -12.70 -7.61 -19.15
C GLU A 101 -11.28 -7.89 -19.61
N LEU A 102 -10.55 -8.75 -18.88
CA LEU A 102 -9.20 -9.16 -19.27
C LEU A 102 -9.18 -9.83 -20.65
N LEU A 103 -10.13 -10.71 -20.93
CA LEU A 103 -10.22 -11.39 -22.23
C LEU A 103 -10.50 -10.39 -23.35
N THR A 104 -11.41 -9.45 -23.12
CA THR A 104 -11.74 -8.39 -24.08
C THR A 104 -10.52 -7.50 -24.34
N GLN A 105 -9.79 -7.12 -23.29
CA GLN A 105 -8.56 -6.33 -23.42
C GLN A 105 -7.50 -7.06 -24.26
N VAL A 106 -7.26 -8.34 -23.99
CA VAL A 106 -6.29 -9.14 -24.75
C VAL A 106 -6.71 -9.29 -26.22
N ASP A 107 -8.00 -9.51 -26.49
CA ASP A 107 -8.54 -9.58 -27.86
C ASP A 107 -8.38 -8.24 -28.60
N LEU A 108 -8.69 -7.12 -27.95
CA LEU A 108 -8.52 -5.78 -28.54
C LEU A 108 -7.05 -5.48 -28.86
N ILE A 109 -6.13 -5.79 -27.94
CA ILE A 109 -4.69 -5.60 -28.15
C ILE A 109 -4.22 -6.46 -29.35
N ALA A 110 -4.67 -7.71 -29.44
CA ALA A 110 -4.33 -8.60 -30.56
C ALA A 110 -4.85 -8.04 -31.90
N ARG A 111 -6.10 -7.58 -31.94
CA ARG A 111 -6.71 -7.01 -33.14
C ARG A 111 -6.09 -5.68 -33.56
N GLU A 112 -5.76 -4.78 -32.61
CA GLU A 112 -5.07 -3.52 -32.91
C GLU A 112 -3.69 -3.75 -33.52
N SER A 113 -3.02 -4.83 -33.11
CA SER A 113 -1.74 -5.27 -33.70
C SER A 113 -1.89 -6.05 -35.01
N GLY A 114 -3.12 -6.27 -35.48
CA GLY A 114 -3.42 -6.99 -36.72
C GLY A 114 -3.27 -8.51 -36.65
N LEU A 115 -3.23 -9.09 -35.44
CA LEU A 115 -3.23 -10.53 -35.25
C LEU A 115 -4.65 -11.09 -35.41
N ASN A 116 -4.75 -12.27 -36.02
CA ASN A 116 -5.99 -13.04 -36.04
C ASN A 116 -6.02 -13.94 -34.80
N VAL A 117 -7.03 -13.77 -33.95
CA VAL A 117 -7.19 -14.56 -32.72
C VAL A 117 -7.94 -15.84 -33.06
N ASP A 118 -7.26 -16.97 -32.97
CA ASP A 118 -7.83 -18.30 -33.26
C ASP A 118 -8.49 -18.90 -32.02
N ARG A 119 -7.88 -18.69 -30.84
CA ARG A 119 -8.35 -19.26 -29.58
C ARG A 119 -8.04 -18.35 -28.42
N LEU A 120 -9.04 -18.12 -27.57
CA LEU A 120 -8.86 -17.40 -26.32
C LEU A 120 -9.56 -18.16 -25.20
N SER A 121 -8.82 -18.54 -24.15
CA SER A 121 -9.35 -19.28 -23.01
C SER A 121 -8.71 -18.81 -21.71
N TYR A 122 -9.40 -18.94 -20.59
CA TYR A 122 -8.87 -18.60 -19.28
C TYR A 122 -8.89 -19.81 -18.34
N SER A 123 -8.00 -19.78 -17.35
CA SER A 123 -8.08 -20.60 -16.16
C SER A 123 -7.76 -19.74 -14.94
N LEU A 124 -8.52 -19.93 -13.87
CA LEU A 124 -8.14 -19.39 -12.57
C LEU A 124 -7.03 -20.29 -12.05
N GLY A 125 -5.89 -19.71 -11.64
CA GLY A 125 -4.84 -20.49 -10.99
C GLY A 125 -5.42 -21.11 -9.72
N GLU A 126 -5.61 -22.43 -9.71
CA GLU A 126 -5.71 -23.15 -8.45
C GLU A 126 -4.32 -23.09 -7.85
N ALA A 127 -4.20 -22.48 -6.68
CA ALA A 127 -2.93 -22.29 -5.99
C ALA A 127 -2.16 -23.61 -5.95
N THR A 128 -1.14 -23.72 -6.79
CA THR A 128 -0.14 -24.77 -6.65
C THR A 128 0.54 -24.59 -5.29
N GLU A 129 1.09 -25.65 -4.69
CA GLU A 129 1.66 -25.58 -3.32
C GLU A 129 2.74 -24.47 -3.16
N GLU A 130 3.31 -23.98 -4.26
CA GLU A 130 4.21 -22.81 -4.31
C GLU A 130 3.50 -21.44 -4.41
N GLU A 131 2.29 -21.37 -4.97
CA GLU A 131 1.48 -20.14 -5.09
C GLU A 131 0.70 -19.79 -3.82
N VAL A 132 0.50 -20.74 -2.90
CA VAL A 132 -0.10 -20.50 -1.58
C VAL A 132 0.75 -19.52 -0.72
N ALA A 133 2.01 -19.31 -1.10
CA ALA A 133 2.90 -18.36 -0.45
C ALA A 133 2.83 -16.92 -1.00
N LEU A 134 2.11 -16.68 -2.11
CA LEU A 134 2.03 -15.36 -2.73
C LEU A 134 0.84 -14.56 -2.16
N PRO A 135 1.01 -13.26 -1.84
CA PRO A 135 -0.08 -12.43 -1.29
C PRO A 135 -1.12 -12.01 -2.35
N TYR A 136 -1.12 -12.64 -3.52
CA TYR A 136 -1.97 -12.31 -4.66
C TYR A 136 -2.42 -13.57 -5.39
N SER A 137 -3.57 -13.49 -6.04
CA SER A 137 -4.11 -14.55 -6.89
C SER A 137 -3.85 -14.24 -8.37
N VAL A 138 -3.84 -15.25 -9.24
CA VAL A 138 -3.48 -15.09 -10.66
C VAL A 138 -4.57 -15.65 -11.57
N VAL A 139 -4.89 -14.90 -12.62
CA VAL A 139 -5.69 -15.38 -13.76
C VAL A 139 -4.75 -15.72 -14.90
N ASN A 140 -4.81 -16.96 -15.37
CA ASN A 140 -4.07 -17.41 -16.54
C ASN A 140 -4.98 -17.27 -17.78
N VAL A 141 -4.48 -16.66 -18.84
CA VAL A 141 -5.14 -16.52 -20.13
C VAL A 141 -4.26 -17.18 -21.19
N SER A 142 -4.81 -18.15 -21.91
CA SER A 142 -4.16 -18.76 -23.06
C SER A 142 -4.71 -18.15 -24.35
N LEU A 143 -3.82 -17.52 -25.12
CA LEU A 143 -4.10 -16.92 -26.41
C LEU A 143 -3.41 -17.75 -27.52
N GLY A 144 -4.19 -18.20 -28.49
CA GLY A 144 -3.72 -18.71 -29.77
C GLY A 144 -4.04 -17.69 -30.86
N ALA A 145 -3.05 -17.25 -31.60
CA ALA A 145 -3.23 -16.27 -32.66
C ALA A 145 -2.28 -16.54 -33.83
N THR A 146 -2.60 -16.00 -34.99
CA THR A 146 -1.79 -16.13 -36.21
C THR A 146 -1.50 -14.77 -36.81
N GLY A 147 -0.26 -14.54 -37.23
CA GLY A 147 0.17 -13.28 -37.84
C GLY A 147 1.62 -13.27 -38.29
N SER A 148 2.04 -12.14 -38.87
CA SER A 148 3.43 -11.91 -39.27
C SER A 148 4.31 -11.56 -38.06
N TYR A 149 5.63 -11.67 -38.23
CA TYR A 149 6.59 -11.30 -37.19
C TYR A 149 6.41 -9.85 -36.68
N ASP A 150 6.17 -8.91 -37.59
CA ASP A 150 5.98 -7.50 -37.23
C ASP A 150 4.70 -7.29 -36.40
N GLN A 151 3.63 -8.02 -36.70
CA GLN A 151 2.38 -7.98 -35.94
C GLN A 151 2.54 -8.57 -34.53
N ILE A 152 3.30 -9.66 -34.40
CA ILE A 152 3.58 -10.30 -33.11
C ILE A 152 4.42 -9.39 -32.22
N THR A 153 5.45 -8.75 -32.77
CA THR A 153 6.26 -7.79 -32.02
C THR A 153 5.46 -6.55 -31.64
N GLY A 154 4.58 -6.06 -32.53
CA GLY A 154 3.63 -5.00 -32.22
C GLY A 154 2.66 -5.36 -31.11
N PHE A 155 2.18 -6.60 -31.08
CA PHE A 155 1.33 -7.12 -30.00
C PHE A 155 2.05 -7.11 -28.66
N LEU A 156 3.28 -7.65 -28.59
CA LEU A 156 4.05 -7.66 -27.36
C LEU A 156 4.36 -6.23 -26.87
N ALA A 157 4.70 -5.32 -27.78
CA ALA A 157 4.91 -3.92 -27.45
C ALA A 157 3.63 -3.25 -26.90
N ASN A 158 2.47 -3.52 -27.50
CA ASN A 158 1.20 -2.98 -27.02
C ASN A 158 0.78 -3.59 -25.69
N LEU A 159 1.09 -4.87 -25.46
CA LEU A 159 0.86 -5.57 -24.20
C LEU A 159 1.72 -5.00 -23.07
N GLU A 160 3.01 -4.69 -23.33
CA GLU A 160 3.90 -4.05 -22.35
C GLU A 160 3.46 -2.64 -21.97
N ASN A 161 2.80 -1.92 -22.89
CA ASN A 161 2.27 -0.58 -22.65
C ASN A 161 0.83 -0.57 -22.12
N ALA A 162 0.22 -1.73 -21.87
CA ALA A 162 -1.12 -1.81 -21.31
C ALA A 162 -1.11 -1.41 -19.82
N ALA A 163 -2.18 -0.73 -19.38
CA ALA A 163 -2.33 -0.30 -17.99
C ALA A 163 -2.45 -1.48 -17.02
N ARG A 164 -3.10 -2.57 -17.43
CA ARG A 164 -3.24 -3.75 -16.56
C ARG A 164 -1.96 -4.56 -16.54
N LEU A 165 -1.50 -4.97 -15.36
CA LEU A 165 -0.31 -5.82 -15.23
C LEU A 165 -0.59 -7.21 -15.81
N ILE A 166 0.17 -7.57 -16.85
CA ILE A 166 0.10 -8.86 -17.55
C ILE A 166 1.52 -9.36 -17.77
N ASN A 167 1.80 -10.57 -17.27
CA ASN A 167 3.08 -11.25 -17.47
C ASN A 167 2.95 -12.35 -18.51
N VAL A 168 3.92 -12.48 -19.42
CA VAL A 168 3.97 -13.59 -20.38
C VAL A 168 4.74 -14.75 -19.73
N SER A 169 4.03 -15.80 -19.35
CA SER A 169 4.62 -17.00 -18.74
C SER A 169 5.22 -17.94 -19.78
N THR A 170 4.49 -18.16 -20.88
CA THR A 170 4.93 -19.06 -21.96
C THR A 170 4.67 -18.40 -23.30
N PHE A 171 5.67 -18.49 -24.17
CA PHE A 171 5.58 -18.09 -25.57
C PHE A 171 6.04 -19.25 -26.46
N ARG A 172 5.17 -19.71 -27.35
CA ARG A 172 5.46 -20.71 -28.37
C ARG A 172 5.09 -20.14 -29.73
N PHE A 173 5.94 -20.37 -30.72
CA PHE A 173 5.66 -20.00 -32.09
C PHE A 173 5.96 -21.18 -33.02
N ALA A 174 5.19 -21.30 -34.09
CA ALA A 174 5.37 -22.27 -35.15
C ALA A 174 5.17 -21.57 -36.50
N THR A 175 5.91 -22.01 -37.52
CA THR A 175 5.69 -21.57 -38.89
C THR A 175 4.56 -22.39 -39.50
N GLU A 176 3.62 -21.73 -40.15
CA GLU A 176 2.56 -22.42 -40.87
C GLU A 176 3.07 -22.85 -42.25
N SER A 177 3.04 -24.15 -42.52
CA SER A 177 3.59 -24.73 -43.74
C SER A 177 2.47 -24.96 -44.76
N GLY A 178 2.04 -23.87 -45.39
CA GLY A 178 1.11 -23.87 -46.52
C GLY A 178 1.54 -22.86 -47.59
N GLU A 179 1.30 -23.13 -48.87
CA GLU A 179 1.64 -22.20 -49.97
C GLU A 179 0.93 -20.84 -49.83
N GLU A 180 -0.25 -20.81 -49.18
CA GLU A 180 -1.02 -19.59 -48.90
C GLU A 180 -0.64 -18.90 -47.58
N SER A 181 0.08 -19.58 -46.67
CA SER A 181 0.47 -19.07 -45.34
C SER A 181 1.96 -18.70 -45.25
N ALA A 182 2.63 -18.54 -46.39
CA ALA A 182 4.05 -18.23 -46.43
C ALA A 182 4.37 -16.90 -45.70
N GLY A 183 5.01 -17.01 -44.53
CA GLY A 183 5.38 -15.85 -43.69
C GLY A 183 4.45 -15.58 -42.51
N LEU A 184 3.42 -16.41 -42.31
CA LEU A 184 2.58 -16.39 -41.11
C LEU A 184 3.13 -17.33 -40.04
N PHE A 185 3.02 -16.90 -38.80
CA PHE A 185 3.39 -17.67 -37.62
C PHE A 185 2.16 -17.89 -36.76
N SER A 186 1.94 -19.14 -36.35
CA SER A 186 0.99 -19.47 -35.30
C SER A 186 1.69 -19.32 -33.95
N ILE A 187 1.14 -18.49 -33.07
CA ILE A 187 1.64 -18.24 -31.73
C ILE A 187 0.68 -18.80 -30.69
N THR A 188 1.25 -19.31 -29.60
CA THR A 188 0.52 -19.66 -28.39
C THR A 188 1.19 -19.00 -27.19
N LEU A 189 0.44 -18.11 -26.54
CA LEU A 189 0.85 -17.33 -25.39
C LEU A 189 0.08 -17.78 -24.14
N VAL A 190 0.77 -17.85 -23.01
CA VAL A 190 0.14 -17.95 -21.70
C VAL A 190 0.44 -16.66 -20.94
N LEU A 191 -0.59 -15.88 -20.70
CA LEU A 191 -0.57 -14.59 -20.04
C LEU A 191 -1.06 -14.77 -18.59
N GLN A 192 -0.44 -14.08 -17.65
CA GLN A 192 -0.75 -14.14 -16.22
C GLN A 192 -1.07 -12.75 -15.73
N SER A 193 -2.31 -12.51 -15.30
CA SER A 193 -2.69 -11.24 -14.69
C SER A 193 -2.92 -11.45 -13.19
N PRO A 194 -2.06 -10.87 -12.33
CA PRO A 194 -2.25 -10.94 -10.88
C PRO A 194 -3.38 -10.00 -10.44
N TYR A 195 -4.08 -10.38 -9.37
CA TYR A 195 -5.07 -9.55 -8.69
C TYR A 195 -4.94 -9.69 -7.17
N LEU A 196 -5.22 -8.60 -6.46
CA LEU A 196 -5.02 -8.48 -5.01
C LEU A 196 -6.37 -8.57 -4.29
N GLN A 197 -6.56 -9.64 -3.52
CA GLN A 197 -7.70 -9.72 -2.60
C GLN A 197 -7.36 -8.91 -1.34
N VAL A 198 -8.03 -7.78 -1.13
CA VAL A 198 -7.82 -6.92 0.03
C VAL A 198 -8.49 -7.53 1.27
N GLU A 199 -7.78 -8.38 2.00
CA GLU A 199 -8.16 -8.76 3.36
C GLU A 199 -7.53 -7.76 4.34
N SER A 200 -8.32 -6.83 4.86
CA SER A 200 -7.85 -5.85 5.86
C SER A 200 -7.60 -6.51 7.21
N ASN A 201 -6.41 -7.08 7.40
CA ASN A 201 -5.87 -7.37 8.71
C ASN A 201 -5.13 -6.11 9.19
N ALA A 202 -5.83 -5.22 9.90
CA ALA A 202 -5.24 -4.00 10.43
C ALA A 202 -4.18 -4.33 11.49
N VAL A 203 -2.91 -4.38 11.09
CA VAL A 203 -1.76 -4.38 12.01
C VAL A 203 -1.38 -2.92 12.23
N THR A 204 -1.89 -2.34 13.32
CA THR A 204 -1.86 -0.91 13.61
C THR A 204 -0.53 -0.38 14.18
N ASP A 205 0.51 -1.21 14.26
CA ASP A 205 1.69 -0.88 15.06
C ASP A 205 2.91 -0.43 14.23
N ASP A 206 2.89 -0.60 12.90
CA ASP A 206 3.99 -0.16 12.03
C ASP A 206 3.70 1.22 11.42
N PRO A 207 4.56 2.23 11.67
CA PRO A 207 4.41 3.53 11.04
C PRO A 207 4.66 3.42 9.54
N ILE A 208 3.62 3.70 8.73
CA ILE A 208 3.72 3.81 7.28
C ILE A 208 4.55 5.06 6.95
N ASN A 209 5.78 4.84 6.48
CA ASN A 209 6.69 5.89 6.04
C ASN A 209 6.67 5.95 4.50
N VAL A 210 5.59 6.51 3.95
CA VAL A 210 5.48 6.77 2.50
C VAL A 210 5.80 8.25 2.27
N ASP A 211 6.90 8.52 1.58
CA ASP A 211 7.29 9.86 1.16
C ASP A 211 6.94 10.05 -0.31
N VAL A 212 5.85 10.77 -0.57
CA VAL A 212 5.32 11.05 -1.92
C VAL A 212 6.18 12.08 -2.68
N GLY A 213 7.06 12.80 -1.98
CA GLY A 213 8.01 13.75 -2.59
C GLY A 213 9.32 13.11 -3.05
N ASP A 214 9.44 11.78 -2.96
CA ASP A 214 10.61 11.07 -3.46
C ASP A 214 10.63 11.11 -5.00
N PRO A 215 11.77 11.48 -5.64
CA PRO A 215 11.88 11.49 -7.10
C PRO A 215 11.59 10.12 -7.75
N ASP A 216 11.82 9.02 -7.03
CA ASP A 216 11.50 7.67 -7.50
C ASP A 216 9.99 7.44 -7.53
N PHE A 217 9.24 7.99 -6.58
CA PHE A 217 7.77 7.93 -6.56
C PHE A 217 7.18 8.73 -7.73
N GLU A 218 7.67 9.96 -7.95
CA GLU A 218 7.23 10.78 -9.09
C GLU A 218 7.54 10.10 -10.44
N ALA A 219 8.73 9.50 -10.59
CA ALA A 219 9.10 8.75 -11.79
C ALA A 219 8.18 7.53 -12.01
N PHE A 220 7.83 6.83 -10.93
CA PHE A 220 6.90 5.71 -10.98
C PHE A 220 5.49 6.15 -11.41
N ILE A 221 4.91 7.17 -10.79
CA ILE A 221 3.57 7.68 -11.15
C ILE A 221 3.55 8.20 -12.60
N ASN A 222 4.58 8.92 -13.03
CA ASN A 222 4.68 9.37 -14.42
C ASN A 222 4.75 8.19 -15.41
N LYS A 223 5.42 7.09 -15.05
CA LYS A 223 5.41 5.86 -15.85
C LYS A 223 4.01 5.26 -15.90
N LEU A 224 3.31 5.17 -14.78
CA LEU A 224 1.93 4.63 -14.74
C LEU A 224 0.98 5.44 -15.61
N ASN A 225 1.09 6.77 -15.58
CA ASN A 225 0.26 7.67 -16.38
C ASN A 225 0.54 7.57 -17.90
N SER A 226 1.68 7.02 -18.30
CA SER A 226 2.00 6.80 -19.72
C SER A 226 1.38 5.53 -20.31
N LEU A 227 0.79 4.66 -19.47
CA LEU A 227 0.21 3.39 -19.91
C LEU A 227 -1.14 3.59 -20.60
N ARG A 228 -1.47 2.69 -21.53
CA ARG A 228 -2.71 2.71 -22.30
C ARG A 228 -3.82 1.94 -21.58
N PHE A 229 -4.96 2.60 -21.39
CA PHE A 229 -6.17 1.97 -20.84
C PHE A 229 -7.03 1.43 -21.98
N TYR A 230 -7.33 0.13 -21.91
CA TYR A 230 -8.24 -0.55 -22.83
C TYR A 230 -9.59 -0.73 -22.13
N ASP A 231 -10.42 0.30 -22.21
CA ASP A 231 -11.76 0.30 -21.62
C ASP A 231 -12.78 -0.29 -22.59
N ILE A 232 -13.74 -1.06 -22.05
CA ILE A 232 -14.88 -1.56 -22.82
C ILE A 232 -15.84 -0.40 -23.03
N THR A 233 -15.74 0.30 -24.15
CA THR A 233 -16.77 1.24 -24.61
C THR A 233 -17.89 0.50 -25.34
N ALA A 234 -19.09 1.07 -25.41
CA ALA A 234 -20.23 0.44 -26.07
C ALA A 234 -19.96 0.06 -27.55
N ASP A 235 -18.96 0.67 -28.18
CA ASP A 235 -18.55 0.41 -29.56
C ASP A 235 -17.74 -0.89 -29.74
N THR A 236 -17.11 -1.43 -28.69
CA THR A 236 -16.37 -2.71 -28.78
C THR A 236 -17.24 -3.95 -28.61
N GLN A 237 -18.53 -3.78 -28.28
CA GLN A 237 -19.45 -4.91 -28.05
C GLN A 237 -20.06 -5.49 -29.34
N PHE A 238 -19.89 -4.82 -30.49
CA PHE A 238 -20.53 -5.22 -31.74
C PHE A 238 -19.58 -5.09 -32.94
N VAL A 239 -18.50 -5.87 -32.95
CA VAL A 239 -17.95 -6.29 -34.25
C VAL A 239 -18.75 -7.53 -34.64
N GLU A 240 -19.80 -7.26 -35.41
CA GLU A 240 -20.69 -8.19 -36.10
C GLU A 240 -19.86 -9.36 -36.65
N LEU A 241 -19.96 -10.52 -35.99
CA LEU A 241 -19.64 -11.77 -36.64
C LEU A 241 -20.64 -11.85 -37.80
N GLU A 242 -20.17 -11.67 -39.04
CA GLU A 242 -20.97 -12.03 -40.20
C GLU A 242 -21.31 -13.51 -40.05
N GLU A 243 -22.51 -13.76 -39.55
CA GLU A 243 -23.15 -15.06 -39.48
C GLU A 243 -23.36 -15.48 -40.93
N SER A 244 -22.46 -16.33 -41.45
CA SER A 244 -22.64 -16.96 -42.73
C SER A 244 -23.87 -17.85 -42.65
N THR A 245 -24.99 -17.34 -43.15
CA THR A 245 -26.24 -18.08 -43.31
C THR A 245 -25.99 -19.37 -44.10
N PRO A 246 -26.34 -20.55 -43.56
CA PRO A 246 -26.24 -21.81 -44.27
C PRO A 246 -27.49 -22.00 -45.16
N GLU A 247 -27.51 -21.37 -46.32
CA GLU A 247 -28.52 -21.63 -47.36
C GLU A 247 -27.86 -21.60 -48.76
N GLU A 248 -26.94 -22.53 -49.01
CA GLU A 248 -26.66 -23.04 -50.37
C GLU A 248 -25.87 -24.36 -50.30
N ILE A 249 -26.45 -25.39 -49.69
CA ILE A 249 -26.02 -26.78 -49.90
C ILE A 249 -27.27 -27.63 -50.15
N GLU A 250 -28.01 -27.30 -51.21
CA GLU A 250 -28.93 -28.23 -51.86
C GLU A 250 -28.75 -28.11 -53.37
N GLU A 251 -27.72 -28.77 -53.91
CA GLU A 251 -27.75 -29.47 -55.21
C GLU A 251 -26.35 -30.00 -55.55
N SER A 252 -26.09 -31.26 -55.19
CA SER A 252 -25.27 -32.21 -55.97
C SER A 252 -24.94 -33.45 -55.13
N VAL A 253 -25.95 -34.28 -54.88
CA VAL A 253 -25.71 -35.70 -54.62
C VAL A 253 -26.66 -36.48 -55.52
N GLU A 254 -26.19 -36.80 -56.72
CA GLU A 254 -26.79 -37.85 -57.55
C GLU A 254 -25.68 -38.81 -58.01
N GLU A 255 -25.82 -40.05 -57.53
CA GLU A 255 -25.33 -41.33 -58.05
C GLU A 255 -23.83 -41.62 -58.21
N GLU A 256 -23.28 -42.44 -57.30
CA GLU A 256 -22.54 -43.64 -57.70
C GLU A 256 -22.99 -44.84 -56.86
N GLN A 257 -23.49 -45.88 -57.54
CA GLN A 257 -23.93 -47.16 -56.96
C GLN A 257 -22.74 -48.03 -56.52
N PRO A 258 -22.91 -48.92 -55.52
CA PRO A 258 -21.92 -49.90 -55.15
C PRO A 258 -22.04 -51.16 -56.01
N THR A 259 -20.95 -51.57 -56.66
CA THR A 259 -20.80 -52.93 -57.19
C THR A 259 -20.02 -53.78 -56.20
N ASP A 260 -20.71 -54.69 -55.52
CA ASP A 260 -20.11 -55.91 -55.01
C ASP A 260 -21.08 -57.06 -55.32
N GLU A 261 -20.62 -58.03 -56.11
CA GLU A 261 -20.97 -59.43 -55.94
C GLU A 261 -20.13 -60.29 -56.91
N THR A 262 -19.17 -61.01 -56.31
CA THR A 262 -18.55 -62.21 -56.87
C THR A 262 -19.60 -63.33 -56.95
N PRO A 263 -19.49 -64.25 -57.91
CA PRO A 263 -19.78 -65.64 -57.55
C PRO A 263 -18.68 -66.60 -58.02
N ALA A 264 -18.36 -67.53 -57.12
CA ALA A 264 -17.57 -68.71 -57.41
C ALA A 264 -18.44 -69.78 -58.12
N GLN A 265 -17.94 -70.29 -59.26
CA GLN A 265 -17.93 -71.70 -59.66
C GLN A 265 -17.03 -71.89 -60.89
#